data_AF-A0A949EGI3-F1
#
_entry.id   AF-A0A949EGI3-F1
#
_cell.length_a   1.000
_cell.length_b   1.000
_cell.length_c   1.000
_cell.angle_alpha   90.00
_cell.angle_beta   90.00
_cell.angle_gamma   90.00
#
_symmetry.space_group_name_H-M   'P 1'
#
loop_
_entity.id
_entity.type
_entity.pdbx_description
1 polymer ?
#
loop_
_entity_poly.entity_id
_entity_poly.type
_entity_poly.pdbx_seq_one_letter_code
_entity_poly.pdbx_strand_id
1 'polypeptide(L)'
;MGLVKKGKELWFFEDLYTDTTYGFKVSKVIVPETDTGFQKLMILETDRFGRVLVLDGIVQLTEEDEGIYHEWIAHWPIFALNRPARHVLIIGGGDCGVAREVLRHKSVEKVTMVEIDRMVCDLCREHMPAVCEGVYEDPRFKLIIGDGAEVIREMKGKCDVIVIDSTDPIGPAKSLFNTDFYQSVYDALVEGGITIHQTGALILQPFECPGSWRQIERSFDDVRVVQFANVSYMGGPFSLTAGSKGGNVFKNAERNAQKAYKKAGFKTSWYSPQIPAIPYPEFQKRLETDKYGEEIVMDIELPANSSPGARQVERWAKQTCAAIKMKTFGEPIVASSKLAEGDTLVQYVETSAINYRRYGRVAALNCFTCAALPVADAIRTSIGYFKSRKALCWHLPRGSFTDIKKIRKNTRIFEYSLAAAKVSQVFQPRLIESTEAFAPDFIFFQGKEAIAFELVMDLYDCDYAKISSPAVVARWARNKFPKTTGLKTIGKADAPDFGHAKKKTAGPSVVQLFQGGSNISHYSVNWLMIVVNVVARQDFSLEKAIRQTMKYFKGKYAVCWLLPRGNAGKSLKKIADNTFIFAVKGK
;
A
#
# COMPACT_ATOMS: atom_id res chain seq x y z
N MET A 1 4.15 29.60 -6.80
CA MET A 1 4.01 28.69 -5.64
C MET A 1 3.17 29.32 -4.53
N GLY A 2 1.83 29.27 -4.58
CA GLY A 2 0.96 29.59 -3.43
C GLY A 2 0.86 31.05 -2.94
N LEU A 3 1.63 32.00 -3.47
CA LEU A 3 1.58 33.41 -3.05
C LEU A 3 0.32 34.13 -3.57
N VAL A 4 -0.43 34.76 -2.66
CA VAL A 4 -1.68 35.46 -2.93
C VAL A 4 -1.68 36.80 -2.20
N LYS A 5 -2.04 37.87 -2.92
CA LYS A 5 -2.24 39.20 -2.32
C LYS A 5 -3.68 39.35 -1.82
N LYS A 6 -3.86 39.66 -0.54
CA LYS A 6 -5.16 39.97 0.07
C LYS A 6 -5.15 41.42 0.55
N GLY A 7 -5.71 42.32 -0.25
CA GLY A 7 -5.63 43.76 0.00
C GLY A 7 -4.18 44.25 -0.06
N LYS A 8 -3.65 44.74 1.08
CA LYS A 8 -2.25 45.17 1.20
C LYS A 8 -1.31 44.06 1.70
N GLU A 9 -1.85 42.93 2.13
CA GLU A 9 -1.07 41.85 2.73
C GLU A 9 -0.69 40.81 1.68
N LEU A 10 0.50 40.22 1.85
CA LEU A 10 0.94 39.06 1.10
C LEU A 10 0.75 37.81 1.97
N TRP A 11 0.18 36.76 1.38
CA TRP A 11 -0.04 35.48 2.03
C TRP A 11 0.52 34.36 1.15
N PHE A 12 0.99 33.29 1.77
CA PHE A 12 1.31 32.03 1.12
C PHE A 12 0.28 30.99 1.57
N PHE A 13 -0.27 30.22 0.63
CA PHE A 13 -1.13 29.07 0.89
C PHE A 13 -0.47 27.81 0.31
N GLU A 14 -0.34 26.80 1.16
CA GLU A 14 0.23 25.50 0.80
C GLU A 14 -0.72 24.70 -0.10
N ASP A 15 -0.16 24.01 -1.10
CA ASP A 15 -0.91 23.25 -2.13
C ASP A 15 -0.77 21.72 -1.97
N LEU A 16 -0.55 21.24 -0.74
CA LEU A 16 -0.37 19.80 -0.48
C LEU A 16 -1.69 19.02 -0.55
N TYR A 17 -2.80 19.62 -0.10
CA TYR A 17 -4.11 18.97 0.00
C TYR A 17 -5.14 19.63 -0.91
N THR A 18 -5.96 18.82 -1.58
CA THR A 18 -6.95 19.30 -2.56
C THR A 18 -8.20 19.92 -1.94
N ASP A 19 -8.46 19.64 -0.65
CA ASP A 19 -9.70 19.95 0.06
C ASP A 19 -9.48 20.77 1.35
N THR A 20 -8.24 21.04 1.71
CA THR A 20 -7.86 21.89 2.86
C THR A 20 -6.50 22.56 2.61
N THR A 21 -6.19 23.67 3.27
CA THR A 21 -4.91 24.37 3.08
C THR A 21 -4.49 25.12 4.33
N TYR A 22 -3.18 25.19 4.56
CA TYR A 22 -2.54 26.01 5.59
C TYR A 22 -1.91 27.25 4.96
N GLY A 23 -1.97 28.39 5.66
CA GLY A 23 -1.47 29.64 5.10
C GLY A 23 -0.71 30.51 6.09
N PHE A 24 0.31 31.19 5.59
CA PHE A 24 1.20 32.07 6.32
C PHE A 24 1.06 33.49 5.81
N LYS A 25 0.97 34.46 6.72
CA LYS A 25 1.15 35.86 6.35
C LYS A 25 2.64 36.09 6.08
N VAL A 26 2.95 36.60 4.90
CA VAL A 26 4.32 36.79 4.42
C VAL A 26 4.71 38.25 4.62
N SER A 27 5.78 38.45 5.37
CA SER A 27 6.37 39.76 5.62
C SER A 27 7.34 40.14 4.50
N LYS A 28 8.13 39.16 4.02
CA LYS A 28 9.08 39.35 2.91
C LYS A 28 9.31 38.05 2.14
N VAL A 29 9.60 38.17 0.85
CA VAL A 29 10.16 37.09 0.04
C VAL A 29 11.68 37.21 0.07
N ILE A 30 12.38 36.25 0.67
CA ILE A 30 13.84 36.25 0.82
C ILE A 30 14.49 35.71 -0.44
N VAL A 31 14.02 34.54 -0.89
CA VAL A 31 14.39 33.94 -2.17
C VAL A 31 13.11 33.81 -2.99
N PRO A 32 13.01 34.45 -4.16
CA PRO A 32 11.85 34.30 -5.04
C PRO A 32 11.76 32.87 -5.59
N GLU A 33 10.61 32.51 -6.18
CA GLU A 33 10.44 31.22 -6.86
C GLU A 33 11.59 30.98 -7.85
N THR A 34 12.40 29.96 -7.55
CA THR A 34 13.62 29.62 -8.27
C THR A 34 13.53 28.16 -8.69
N ASP A 35 13.63 27.89 -9.99
CA ASP A 35 13.69 26.53 -10.53
C ASP A 35 15.13 25.99 -10.39
N THR A 36 15.29 24.90 -9.64
CA THR A 36 16.61 24.27 -9.41
C THR A 36 16.98 23.25 -10.49
N GLY A 37 16.06 22.97 -11.42
CA GLY A 37 16.14 21.84 -12.36
C GLY A 37 15.58 20.52 -11.78
N PHE A 38 15.39 20.44 -10.46
CA PHE A 38 14.73 19.30 -9.80
C PHE A 38 13.33 19.66 -9.28
N GLN A 39 13.17 20.87 -8.77
CA GLN A 39 11.98 21.38 -8.11
C GLN A 39 11.99 22.92 -8.09
N LYS A 40 10.89 23.53 -7.65
CA LYS A 40 10.81 24.96 -7.43
C LYS A 40 11.03 25.29 -5.96
N LEU A 41 11.98 26.17 -5.66
CA LEU A 41 12.34 26.59 -4.31
C LEU A 41 11.95 28.05 -4.06
N MET A 42 11.47 28.33 -2.84
CA MET A 42 11.23 29.69 -2.35
C MET A 42 11.51 29.74 -0.85
N ILE A 43 12.09 30.86 -0.39
CA ILE A 43 12.28 31.13 1.04
C ILE A 43 11.51 32.40 1.38
N LEU A 44 10.58 32.27 2.31
CA LEU A 44 9.73 33.35 2.80
C LEU A 44 10.15 33.76 4.21
N GLU A 45 9.80 34.97 4.61
CA GLU A 45 9.93 35.46 5.98
C GLU A 45 8.54 35.79 6.53
N THR A 46 8.28 35.34 7.74
CA THR A 46 7.01 35.51 8.46
C THR A 46 7.28 35.99 9.87
N ASP A 47 6.34 36.77 10.44
CA ASP A 47 6.53 37.32 11.79
C ASP A 47 6.49 36.26 12.90
N ARG A 48 5.76 35.15 12.69
CA ARG A 48 5.55 34.11 13.70
C ARG A 48 6.52 32.94 13.58
N PHE A 49 6.77 32.48 12.36
CA PHE A 49 7.50 31.23 12.11
C PHE A 49 8.93 31.47 11.61
N GLY A 50 9.37 32.73 11.59
CA GLY A 50 10.66 33.11 11.00
C GLY A 50 10.67 32.81 9.51
N ARG A 51 11.81 32.30 9.03
CA ARG A 51 11.94 31.90 7.63
C ARG A 51 11.29 30.53 7.37
N VAL A 52 10.64 30.44 6.21
CA VAL A 52 9.90 29.25 5.76
C VAL A 52 10.47 28.79 4.43
N LEU A 53 10.95 27.55 4.39
CA LEU A 53 11.39 26.89 3.15
C LEU A 53 10.18 26.24 2.47
N VAL A 54 9.99 26.55 1.19
CA VAL A 54 8.92 26.00 0.36
C VAL A 54 9.53 25.34 -0.87
N LEU A 55 9.18 24.07 -1.10
CA LEU A 55 9.53 23.31 -2.30
C LEU A 55 8.24 22.88 -3.02
N ASP A 56 8.13 23.18 -4.31
CA ASP A 56 6.96 22.89 -5.16
C ASP A 56 5.61 23.32 -4.55
N GLY A 57 5.60 24.39 -3.75
CA GLY A 57 4.40 24.90 -3.08
C GLY A 57 4.03 24.19 -1.77
N ILE A 58 4.91 23.31 -1.27
CA ILE A 58 4.77 22.57 -0.02
C ILE A 58 5.79 23.09 0.99
N VAL A 59 5.35 23.34 2.22
CA VAL A 59 6.25 23.75 3.31
C VAL A 59 7.15 22.59 3.70
N GLN A 60 8.45 22.82 3.67
CA GLN A 60 9.42 21.82 4.09
C GLN A 60 9.84 22.02 5.54
N LEU A 61 10.03 23.26 5.98
CA LEU A 61 10.33 23.59 7.38
C LEU A 61 10.06 25.07 7.66
N THR A 62 10.01 25.41 8.95
CA THR A 62 10.06 26.79 9.45
C THR A 62 11.10 26.92 10.56
N GLU A 63 11.77 28.07 10.67
CA GLU A 63 12.79 28.29 11.71
C GLU A 63 12.24 28.14 13.14
N GLU A 64 10.95 28.45 13.37
CA GLU A 64 10.34 28.38 14.70
C GLU A 64 10.11 26.95 15.19
N ASP A 65 9.80 26.01 14.29
CA ASP A 65 9.36 24.66 14.68
C ASP A 65 10.11 23.49 14.04
N GLU A 66 11.10 23.74 13.17
CA GLU A 66 11.96 22.69 12.59
C GLU A 66 12.60 21.79 13.64
N GLY A 67 12.94 22.36 14.80
CA GLY A 67 13.57 21.62 15.89
C GLY A 67 12.70 20.48 16.43
N ILE A 68 11.37 20.55 16.26
CA ILE A 68 10.49 19.43 16.58
C ILE A 68 10.81 18.25 15.67
N TYR A 69 10.77 18.46 14.35
CA TYR A 69 11.01 17.41 13.37
C TYR A 69 12.43 16.86 13.46
N HIS A 70 13.43 17.75 13.39
CA HIS A 70 14.84 17.36 13.34
C HIS A 70 15.32 16.65 14.60
N GLU A 71 14.91 17.11 15.80
CA GLU A 71 15.27 16.41 17.02
C GLU A 71 14.64 15.00 17.08
N TRP A 72 13.38 14.85 16.67
CA TRP A 72 12.73 13.53 16.68
C TRP A 72 13.36 12.55 15.69
N ILE A 73 13.53 12.94 14.43
CA ILE A 73 14.06 12.04 13.39
C ILE A 73 15.55 11.74 13.58
N ALA A 74 16.35 12.67 14.13
CA ALA A 74 17.77 12.44 14.39
C ALA A 74 18.03 11.67 15.69
N HIS A 75 17.40 12.10 16.80
CA HIS A 75 17.78 11.60 18.12
C HIS A 75 17.16 10.24 18.45
N TRP A 76 15.88 10.04 18.11
CA TRP A 76 15.19 8.79 18.45
C TRP A 76 15.92 7.54 17.94
N PRO A 77 16.31 7.41 16.65
CA PRO A 77 16.97 6.20 16.17
C PRO A 77 18.35 5.99 16.82
N ILE A 78 19.12 7.06 17.06
CA ILE A 78 20.44 6.96 17.72
C ILE A 78 20.29 6.50 19.17
N PHE A 79 19.30 7.03 19.89
CA PHE A 79 19.04 6.70 21.29
C PHE A 79 18.34 5.34 21.47
N ALA A 80 17.59 4.86 20.49
CA ALA A 80 16.95 3.54 20.51
C ALA A 80 17.95 2.38 20.43
N LEU A 81 19.13 2.61 19.82
CA LEU A 81 20.19 1.60 19.73
C LEU A 81 20.63 1.12 21.12
N ASN A 82 20.95 -0.18 21.21
CA ASN A 82 21.54 -0.77 22.41
C ASN A 82 23.06 -0.50 22.55
N ARG A 83 23.64 0.26 21.62
CA ARG A 83 25.07 0.60 21.52
C ARG A 83 25.25 2.01 20.95
N PRO A 84 26.41 2.65 21.15
CA PRO A 84 26.68 3.97 20.57
C PRO A 84 26.70 3.91 19.04
N ALA A 85 25.97 4.81 18.38
CA ALA A 85 26.08 5.03 16.94
C ALA A 85 27.43 5.68 16.62
N ARG A 86 28.09 5.22 15.55
CA ARG A 86 29.34 5.76 15.01
C ARG A 86 29.15 6.35 13.63
N HIS A 87 28.42 5.68 12.74
CA HIS A 87 28.20 6.13 11.38
C HIS A 87 26.72 6.36 11.09
N VAL A 88 26.40 7.58 10.66
CA VAL A 88 25.05 7.98 10.27
C VAL A 88 25.05 8.40 8.81
N LEU A 89 24.12 7.83 8.04
CA LEU A 89 23.82 8.25 6.67
C LEU A 89 22.50 9.02 6.68
N ILE A 90 22.46 10.18 6.03
CA ILE A 90 21.27 10.98 5.79
C ILE A 90 21.07 11.01 4.28
N ILE A 91 19.87 10.65 3.82
CA ILE A 91 19.46 10.78 2.41
C ILE A 91 18.39 11.86 2.36
N GLY A 92 18.62 12.89 1.55
CA GLY A 92 17.89 14.16 1.61
C GLY A 92 18.44 15.06 2.72
N GLY A 93 17.56 15.85 3.35
CA GLY A 93 17.91 16.77 4.43
C GLY A 93 18.79 17.93 3.98
N GLY A 94 18.60 18.44 2.76
CA GLY A 94 19.41 19.51 2.17
C GLY A 94 19.53 20.78 3.04
N ASP A 95 18.56 21.04 3.92
CA ASP A 95 18.58 22.13 4.90
C ASP A 95 19.56 21.93 6.08
N CYS A 96 20.11 20.72 6.22
CA CYS A 96 21.09 20.31 7.23
C CYS A 96 20.58 20.21 8.68
N GLY A 97 19.30 20.41 8.97
CA GLY A 97 18.78 20.36 10.34
C GLY A 97 18.96 18.99 11.01
N VAL A 98 18.72 17.90 10.27
CA VAL A 98 19.03 16.53 10.76
C VAL A 98 20.53 16.39 11.04
N ALA A 99 21.40 16.85 10.14
CA ALA A 99 22.84 16.76 10.31
C ALA A 99 23.32 17.53 11.55
N ARG A 100 22.78 18.73 11.78
CA ARG A 100 23.02 19.53 13.00
C ARG A 100 22.73 18.72 14.25
N GLU A 101 21.57 18.08 14.31
CA GLU A 101 21.16 17.29 15.49
C GLU A 101 21.98 16.01 15.67
N VAL A 102 22.34 15.31 14.59
CA VAL A 102 23.18 14.11 14.65
C VAL A 102 24.58 14.43 15.18
N LEU A 103 25.18 15.54 14.75
CA LEU A 103 26.53 15.94 15.15
C LEU A 103 26.66 16.25 16.65
N ARG A 104 25.55 16.51 17.36
CA ARG A 104 25.55 16.69 18.83
C ARG A 104 25.94 15.42 19.58
N HIS A 105 25.84 14.26 18.95
CA HIS A 105 26.22 12.97 19.54
C HIS A 105 27.73 12.74 19.43
N LYS A 106 28.45 12.85 20.54
CA LYS A 106 29.91 12.67 20.59
C LYS A 106 30.41 11.28 20.17
N SER A 107 29.55 10.27 20.20
CA SER A 107 29.92 8.93 19.74
C SER A 107 29.91 8.78 18.22
N VAL A 108 29.22 9.69 17.52
CA VAL A 108 29.18 9.69 16.06
C VAL A 108 30.52 10.18 15.54
N GLU A 109 31.17 9.33 14.75
CA GLU A 109 32.48 9.51 14.14
C GLU A 109 32.36 10.01 12.70
N LYS A 110 31.24 9.72 12.03
CA LYS A 110 30.99 10.11 10.64
C LYS A 110 29.51 10.36 10.36
N VAL A 111 29.21 11.49 9.75
CA VAL A 111 27.90 11.84 9.20
C VAL A 111 28.05 12.03 7.70
N THR A 112 27.37 11.22 6.90
CA THR A 112 27.32 11.40 5.44
C THR A 112 25.92 11.83 5.06
N MET A 113 25.79 12.98 4.40
CA MET A 113 24.54 13.46 3.85
C MET A 113 24.57 13.38 2.33
N VAL A 114 23.52 12.83 1.73
CA VAL A 114 23.39 12.69 0.29
C VAL A 114 22.17 13.46 -0.17
N GLU A 115 22.39 14.53 -0.93
CA GLU A 115 21.32 15.40 -1.45
C GLU A 115 21.41 15.44 -2.98
N ILE A 116 20.28 15.32 -3.66
CA ILE A 116 20.24 15.35 -5.13
C ILE A 116 20.35 16.79 -5.65
N ASP A 117 19.76 17.75 -4.91
CA ASP A 117 19.62 19.14 -5.30
C ASP A 117 20.58 20.04 -4.52
N ARG A 118 21.73 20.34 -5.14
CA ARG A 118 22.73 21.25 -4.57
C ARG A 118 22.16 22.63 -4.20
N MET A 119 21.20 23.14 -4.96
CA MET A 119 20.68 24.50 -4.72
C MET A 119 19.91 24.59 -3.42
N VAL A 120 19.26 23.51 -2.97
CA VAL A 120 18.63 23.46 -1.64
C VAL A 120 19.69 23.69 -0.56
N CYS A 121 20.80 22.95 -0.61
CA CYS A 121 21.90 23.11 0.36
C CYS A 121 22.48 24.52 0.38
N ASP A 122 22.78 25.07 -0.79
CA ASP A 122 23.44 26.37 -0.91
C ASP A 122 22.51 27.50 -0.41
N LEU A 123 21.23 27.49 -0.80
CA LEU A 123 20.26 28.52 -0.41
C LEU A 123 19.84 28.41 1.06
N CYS A 124 19.71 27.21 1.61
CA CYS A 124 19.48 27.03 3.05
C CYS A 124 20.70 27.51 3.87
N ARG A 125 21.93 27.23 3.42
CA ARG A 125 23.13 27.71 4.09
C ARG A 125 23.22 29.24 4.07
N GLU A 126 22.89 29.87 2.96
CA GLU A 126 22.94 31.33 2.81
C GLU A 126 21.81 32.02 3.59
N HIS A 127 20.59 31.51 3.47
CA HIS A 127 19.39 32.22 3.92
C HIS A 127 18.73 31.63 5.15
N MET A 128 19.16 30.47 5.67
CA MET A 128 18.63 29.86 6.90
C MET A 128 19.77 29.36 7.81
N PRO A 129 20.77 30.18 8.13
CA PRO A 129 21.99 29.74 8.80
C PRO A 129 21.78 29.13 10.19
N ALA A 130 20.68 29.45 10.88
CA ALA A 130 20.32 28.84 12.17
C ALA A 130 20.00 27.34 12.05
N VAL A 131 19.50 26.90 10.88
CA VAL A 131 19.21 25.49 10.60
C VAL A 131 20.51 24.72 10.32
N CYS A 132 21.44 25.35 9.59
CA CYS A 132 22.70 24.73 9.16
C CYS A 132 23.87 24.92 10.15
N GLU A 133 23.65 25.52 11.33
CA GLU A 133 24.72 26.04 12.18
C GLU A 133 25.78 24.99 12.55
N GLY A 134 27.04 25.28 12.19
CA GLY A 134 28.21 24.47 12.54
C GLY A 134 28.33 23.13 11.81
N VAL A 135 27.41 22.79 10.89
CA VAL A 135 27.40 21.50 10.19
C VAL A 135 28.57 21.38 9.21
N TYR A 136 28.79 22.40 8.38
CA TYR A 136 29.79 22.38 7.32
C TYR A 136 31.22 22.48 7.84
N GLU A 137 31.40 23.01 9.05
CA GLU A 137 32.67 23.19 9.73
C GLU A 137 33.07 21.96 10.57
N ASP A 138 32.14 21.05 10.85
CA ASP A 138 32.42 19.84 11.62
C ASP A 138 33.18 18.80 10.77
N PRO A 139 34.38 18.35 11.21
CA PRO A 139 35.22 17.43 10.43
C PRO A 139 34.59 16.04 10.24
N ARG A 140 33.53 15.70 10.98
CA ARG A 140 32.81 14.43 10.85
C ARG A 140 31.78 14.45 9.73
N PHE A 141 31.41 15.64 9.23
CA PHE A 141 30.39 15.83 8.22
C PHE A 141 30.94 15.69 6.80
N LYS A 142 30.20 14.98 5.95
CA LYS A 142 30.48 14.86 4.51
C LYS A 142 29.19 15.00 3.71
N LEU A 143 29.13 16.02 2.85
CA LEU A 143 28.08 16.17 1.84
C LEU A 143 28.49 15.46 0.53
N ILE A 144 27.56 14.69 -0.03
CA ILE A 144 27.63 14.11 -1.37
C ILE A 144 26.44 14.66 -2.15
N ILE A 145 26.70 15.28 -3.29
CA ILE A 145 25.61 15.65 -4.21
C ILE A 145 25.41 14.52 -5.21
N GLY A 146 24.23 13.91 -5.21
CA GLY A 146 23.87 12.79 -6.07
C GLY A 146 22.60 12.06 -5.62
N ASP A 147 22.20 11.04 -6.38
CA ASP A 147 21.03 10.22 -6.06
C ASP A 147 21.32 9.27 -4.88
N GLY A 148 20.57 9.43 -3.79
CA GLY A 148 20.67 8.58 -2.59
C GLY A 148 20.48 7.10 -2.87
N ALA A 149 19.64 6.72 -3.85
CA ALA A 149 19.43 5.35 -4.25
C ALA A 149 20.66 4.73 -4.93
N GLU A 150 21.54 5.55 -5.51
CA GLU A 150 22.80 5.08 -6.08
C GLU A 150 23.89 4.96 -5.02
N VAL A 151 24.06 6.00 -4.20
CA VAL A 151 25.11 6.06 -3.17
C VAL A 151 24.95 4.94 -2.14
N ILE A 152 23.72 4.64 -1.74
CA ILE A 152 23.47 3.64 -0.69
C ILE A 152 23.88 2.21 -1.10
N ARG A 153 23.91 1.89 -2.40
CA ARG A 153 24.34 0.57 -2.90
C ARG A 153 25.80 0.25 -2.56
N GLU A 154 26.61 1.28 -2.38
CA GLU A 154 28.03 1.20 -2.01
C GLU A 154 28.26 1.22 -0.48
N MET A 155 27.19 1.29 0.32
CA MET A 155 27.24 1.47 1.78
C MET A 155 26.98 0.19 2.59
N LYS A 156 27.05 -0.99 1.95
CA LYS A 156 26.77 -2.29 2.57
C LYS A 156 27.50 -2.51 3.90
N GLY A 157 26.73 -2.72 4.98
CA GLY A 157 27.23 -2.97 6.33
C GLY A 157 28.06 -1.84 6.93
N LYS A 158 27.80 -0.57 6.58
CA LYS A 158 28.58 0.59 7.04
C LYS A 158 27.85 1.51 8.00
N CYS A 159 26.52 1.45 8.05
CA CYS A 159 25.69 2.43 8.75
C CYS A 159 25.07 1.86 10.01
N ASP A 160 25.21 2.58 11.13
CA ASP A 160 24.47 2.28 12.37
C ASP A 160 23.05 2.85 12.30
N VAL A 161 22.94 4.07 11.75
CA VAL A 161 21.67 4.76 11.52
C VAL A 161 21.60 5.26 10.08
N ILE A 162 20.44 5.08 9.45
CA ILE A 162 20.12 5.68 8.15
C ILE A 162 18.85 6.51 8.28
N VAL A 163 18.96 7.82 8.14
CA VAL A 163 17.82 8.75 8.10
C VAL A 163 17.46 9.02 6.65
N ILE A 164 16.19 8.84 6.30
CA ILE A 164 15.64 9.15 4.99
C ILE A 164 14.69 10.33 5.18
N ASP A 165 15.22 11.50 4.90
CA ASP A 165 14.60 12.82 5.05
C ASP A 165 14.29 13.38 3.66
N SER A 166 13.41 12.68 2.95
CA SER A 166 12.97 13.03 1.61
C SER A 166 11.59 13.67 1.64
N THR A 167 11.31 14.46 0.60
CA THR A 167 9.96 14.96 0.32
C THR A 167 8.99 13.83 -0.03
N ASP A 168 7.69 14.13 -0.05
CA ASP A 168 6.64 13.22 -0.52
C ASP A 168 7.00 12.59 -1.89
N PRO A 169 6.48 11.40 -2.25
CA PRO A 169 6.86 10.62 -3.46
C PRO A 169 6.41 11.26 -4.80
N ILE A 170 6.69 12.54 -4.99
CA ILE A 170 6.48 13.36 -6.18
C ILE A 170 7.86 13.81 -6.68
N GLY A 171 8.03 13.92 -8.01
CA GLY A 171 9.30 14.39 -8.58
C GLY A 171 10.50 13.45 -8.29
N PRO A 172 11.65 13.99 -7.84
CA PRO A 172 12.91 13.24 -7.70
C PRO A 172 12.87 12.13 -6.64
N ALA A 173 11.99 12.23 -5.64
CA ALA A 173 11.90 11.27 -4.54
C ALA A 173 11.39 9.88 -4.98
N LYS A 174 10.81 9.74 -6.18
CA LYS A 174 10.25 8.46 -6.68
C LYS A 174 11.22 7.28 -6.67
N SER A 175 12.52 7.51 -6.85
CA SER A 175 13.54 6.45 -6.82
C SER A 175 13.68 5.82 -5.43
N LEU A 176 13.31 6.54 -4.37
CA LEU A 176 13.44 6.15 -2.96
C LEU A 176 12.26 5.28 -2.45
N PHE A 177 11.22 5.06 -3.26
CA PHE A 177 10.01 4.35 -2.81
C PHE A 177 9.80 2.97 -3.45
N ASN A 178 10.85 2.33 -3.98
CA ASN A 178 10.76 0.97 -4.54
C ASN A 178 11.44 -0.09 -3.64
N THR A 179 11.06 -1.35 -3.79
CA THR A 179 11.58 -2.45 -2.95
C THR A 179 13.10 -2.64 -3.06
N ASP A 180 13.72 -2.31 -4.19
CA ASP A 180 15.17 -2.47 -4.37
C ASP A 180 15.96 -1.42 -3.57
N PHE A 181 15.41 -0.21 -3.43
CA PHE A 181 15.96 0.81 -2.56
C PHE A 181 15.92 0.37 -1.10
N TYR A 182 14.78 -0.08 -0.57
CA TYR A 182 14.68 -0.55 0.82
C TYR A 182 15.56 -1.77 1.10
N GLN A 183 15.74 -2.66 0.13
CA GLN A 183 16.73 -3.74 0.25
C GLN A 183 18.16 -3.19 0.36
N SER A 184 18.49 -2.15 -0.43
CA SER A 184 19.80 -1.50 -0.34
C SER A 184 19.99 -0.79 1.00
N VAL A 185 18.93 -0.20 1.59
CA VAL A 185 18.93 0.36 2.95
C VAL A 185 19.22 -0.74 3.97
N TYR A 186 18.51 -1.87 3.92
CA TYR A 186 18.74 -3.02 4.80
C TYR A 186 20.17 -3.57 4.68
N ASP A 187 20.69 -3.67 3.46
CA ASP A 187 22.06 -4.14 3.21
C ASP A 187 23.11 -3.16 3.75
N ALA A 188 22.84 -1.85 3.69
CA ALA A 188 23.71 -0.80 4.21
C ALA A 188 23.78 -0.76 5.74
N LEU A 189 22.72 -1.20 6.42
CA LEU A 189 22.72 -1.33 7.88
C LEU A 189 23.67 -2.44 8.34
N VAL A 190 24.38 -2.16 9.43
CA VAL A 190 25.03 -3.20 10.25
C VAL A 190 23.97 -3.95 11.08
N GLU A 191 24.34 -5.10 11.64
CA GLU A 191 23.46 -5.83 12.54
C GLU A 191 23.02 -4.97 13.75
N GLY A 192 21.72 -4.97 14.04
CA GLY A 192 21.10 -4.11 15.05
C GLY A 192 20.98 -2.63 14.64
N GLY A 193 21.37 -2.26 13.42
CA GLY A 193 21.23 -0.90 12.89
C GLY A 193 19.77 -0.54 12.62
N ILE A 194 19.48 0.77 12.62
CA ILE A 194 18.13 1.33 12.48
C ILE A 194 18.08 2.27 11.28
N THR A 195 17.04 2.16 10.46
CA THR A 195 16.65 3.22 9.53
C THR A 195 15.40 3.92 10.04
N ILE A 196 15.22 5.20 9.72
CA ILE A 196 14.00 5.97 10.00
C ILE A 196 13.68 6.91 8.85
N HIS A 197 12.39 7.03 8.54
CA HIS A 197 11.86 7.70 7.35
C HIS A 197 10.69 8.58 7.76
N GLN A 198 10.52 9.75 7.15
CA GLN A 198 9.29 10.54 7.27
C GLN A 198 8.13 9.80 6.59
N THR A 199 6.96 9.72 7.26
CA THR A 199 5.79 9.01 6.71
C THR A 199 4.47 9.79 6.84
N GLY A 200 4.56 11.11 6.79
CA GLY A 200 3.43 12.03 6.66
C GLY A 200 2.48 12.13 7.86
N ALA A 201 1.42 12.93 7.64
CA ALA A 201 0.35 13.24 8.59
C ALA A 201 -0.63 12.08 8.75
N LEU A 202 -0.92 11.66 9.99
CA LEU A 202 -1.79 10.50 10.23
C LEU A 202 -3.25 10.71 9.80
N ILE A 203 -3.73 11.96 9.71
CA ILE A 203 -5.13 12.27 9.34
C ILE A 203 -5.27 12.67 7.88
N LEU A 204 -4.47 13.64 7.41
CA LEU A 204 -4.60 14.18 6.05
C LEU A 204 -3.82 13.36 4.99
N GLN A 205 -2.87 12.54 5.44
CA GLN A 205 -2.16 11.57 4.60
C GLN A 205 -2.32 10.14 5.17
N PRO A 206 -3.56 9.64 5.37
CA PRO A 206 -3.83 8.46 6.20
C PRO A 206 -3.32 7.13 5.61
N PHE A 207 -2.64 7.18 4.46
CA PHE A 207 -2.09 6.04 3.74
C PHE A 207 -0.56 6.01 3.72
N GLU A 208 0.14 7.12 3.97
CA GLU A 208 1.61 7.20 3.87
C GLU A 208 2.27 6.33 4.93
N CYS A 209 1.89 6.51 6.20
CA CYS A 209 2.38 5.68 7.31
C CYS A 209 2.01 4.19 7.16
N PRO A 210 0.75 3.81 6.89
CA PRO A 210 0.44 2.40 6.61
C PRO A 210 1.20 1.83 5.41
N GLY A 211 1.33 2.57 4.31
CA GLY A 211 2.08 2.13 3.13
C GLY A 211 3.56 1.88 3.45
N SER A 212 4.20 2.84 4.12
CA SER A 212 5.60 2.78 4.54
C SER A 212 5.86 1.68 5.56
N TRP A 213 4.99 1.54 6.57
CA TRP A 213 5.01 0.41 7.52
C TRP A 213 5.06 -0.92 6.78
N ARG A 214 4.18 -1.11 5.79
CA ARG A 214 4.13 -2.37 5.01
C ARG A 214 5.35 -2.59 4.15
N GLN A 215 5.97 -1.52 3.65
CA GLN A 215 7.18 -1.62 2.84
C GLN A 215 8.39 -2.01 3.70
N ILE A 216 8.51 -1.40 4.89
CA ILE A 216 9.57 -1.69 5.85
C ILE A 216 9.38 -3.08 6.47
N GLU A 217 8.16 -3.46 6.87
CA GLU A 217 7.84 -4.80 7.41
C GLU A 217 8.25 -5.95 6.46
N ARG A 218 8.35 -5.71 5.15
CA ARG A 218 8.80 -6.72 4.16
C ARG A 218 10.31 -6.85 4.06
N SER A 219 11.03 -5.75 4.28
CA SER A 219 12.45 -5.64 3.97
C SER A 219 13.33 -5.68 5.23
N PHE A 220 12.73 -5.49 6.40
CA PHE A 220 13.40 -5.36 7.70
C PHE A 220 12.89 -6.40 8.70
N ASP A 221 13.70 -6.70 9.71
CA ASP A 221 13.42 -7.77 10.68
C ASP A 221 12.57 -7.32 11.89
N ASP A 222 12.48 -6.00 12.10
CA ASP A 222 11.62 -5.35 13.09
C ASP A 222 11.19 -3.98 12.53
N VAL A 223 10.02 -3.50 12.94
CA VAL A 223 9.42 -2.24 12.43
C VAL A 223 8.72 -1.47 13.55
N ARG A 224 8.83 -0.14 13.53
CA ARG A 224 8.25 0.76 14.54
C ARG A 224 7.78 2.06 13.91
N VAL A 225 6.56 2.48 14.24
CA VAL A 225 6.14 3.87 13.99
C VAL A 225 6.54 4.74 15.16
N VAL A 226 7.09 5.90 14.85
CA VAL A 226 7.36 7.00 15.76
C VAL A 226 6.38 8.13 15.48
N GLN A 227 5.70 8.63 16.51
CA GLN A 227 4.72 9.71 16.37
C GLN A 227 5.23 10.99 17.04
N PHE A 228 5.04 12.13 16.39
CA PHE A 228 5.31 13.47 16.92
C PHE A 228 4.25 14.46 16.39
N ALA A 229 4.28 15.72 16.81
CA ALA A 229 3.37 16.75 16.32
C ALA A 229 4.16 18.02 16.01
N ASN A 230 4.14 18.44 14.75
CA ASN A 230 4.75 19.69 14.30
C ASN A 230 3.66 20.67 13.88
N VAL A 231 3.86 21.97 14.10
CA VAL A 231 2.77 22.96 13.96
C VAL A 231 2.58 23.37 12.50
N SER A 232 3.69 23.65 11.80
CA SER A 232 3.72 24.04 10.41
C SER A 232 3.36 22.90 9.45
N TYR A 233 3.37 21.65 9.93
CA TYR A 233 2.92 20.50 9.18
C TYR A 233 1.44 20.20 9.48
N MET A 234 0.57 20.54 8.53
CA MET A 234 -0.86 20.37 8.70
C MET A 234 -1.26 18.88 8.64
N GLY A 235 -2.11 18.45 9.58
CA GLY A 235 -2.79 17.15 9.51
C GLY A 235 -2.77 16.30 10.78
N GLY A 236 -2.58 16.92 11.94
CA GLY A 236 -2.54 16.24 13.23
C GLY A 236 -1.15 15.66 13.52
N PRO A 237 -1.05 14.58 14.31
CA PRO A 237 0.24 13.96 14.56
C PRO A 237 0.89 13.49 13.26
N PHE A 238 2.17 13.79 13.12
CA PHE A 238 3.02 13.28 12.08
C PHE A 238 3.66 11.97 12.52
N SER A 239 4.11 11.22 11.53
CA SER A 239 4.69 9.92 11.74
C SER A 239 6.03 9.77 11.04
N LEU A 240 6.90 9.00 11.67
CA LEU A 240 8.10 8.44 11.08
C LEU A 240 7.98 6.93 11.15
N THR A 241 8.50 6.21 10.18
CA THR A 241 8.58 4.74 10.24
C THR A 241 10.02 4.30 10.26
N ALA A 242 10.34 3.46 11.25
CA ALA A 242 11.65 2.90 11.48
C ALA A 242 11.66 1.40 11.20
N GLY A 243 12.78 0.91 10.66
CA GLY A 243 13.05 -0.50 10.42
C GLY A 243 14.43 -0.87 10.97
N SER A 244 14.63 -2.14 11.34
CA SER A 244 15.95 -2.62 11.77
C SER A 244 16.44 -3.85 11.02
N LYS A 245 17.77 -3.98 11.01
CA LYS A 245 18.43 -5.24 10.71
C LYS A 245 18.64 -6.02 12.01
N GLY A 246 18.13 -7.23 12.08
CA GLY A 246 17.99 -8.00 13.30
C GLY A 246 16.63 -7.80 13.97
N GLY A 247 16.06 -8.88 14.51
CA GLY A 247 14.73 -8.88 15.11
C GLY A 247 14.71 -8.42 16.58
N ASN A 248 13.58 -7.89 17.04
CA ASN A 248 13.35 -7.38 18.40
C ASN A 248 14.26 -6.21 18.83
N VAL A 249 14.83 -5.45 17.88
CA VAL A 249 15.64 -4.27 18.16
C VAL A 249 14.82 -3.21 18.90
N PHE A 250 13.54 -3.05 18.54
CA PHE A 250 12.68 -2.02 19.13
C PHE A 250 12.07 -2.43 20.47
N LYS A 251 12.20 -3.69 20.90
CA LYS A 251 11.62 -4.20 22.15
C LYS A 251 12.05 -3.42 23.40
N ASN A 252 13.27 -2.88 23.41
CA ASN A 252 13.82 -2.10 24.52
C ASN A 252 14.14 -0.64 24.12
N ALA A 253 13.61 -0.15 22.99
CA ALA A 253 13.97 1.15 22.44
C ALA A 253 13.77 2.29 23.45
N GLU A 254 12.64 2.33 24.16
CA GLU A 254 12.35 3.38 25.14
C GLU A 254 13.33 3.35 26.31
N ARG A 255 13.66 2.15 26.81
CA ARG A 255 14.62 1.97 27.91
C ARG A 255 16.03 2.37 27.47
N ASN A 256 16.42 2.01 26.25
CA ASN A 256 17.70 2.41 25.67
C ASN A 256 17.76 3.93 25.55
N ALA A 257 16.69 4.54 25.03
CA ALA A 257 16.64 5.97 24.79
C ALA A 257 16.77 6.79 26.07
N GLN A 258 16.08 6.39 27.14
CA GLN A 258 16.22 7.05 28.45
C GLN A 258 17.67 7.02 28.97
N LYS A 259 18.35 5.87 28.85
CA LYS A 259 19.75 5.72 29.29
C LYS A 259 20.72 6.51 28.41
N ALA A 260 20.55 6.42 27.09
CA ALA A 260 21.42 7.05 26.11
C ALA A 260 21.30 8.58 26.16
N TYR A 261 20.07 9.11 26.26
CA TYR A 261 19.81 10.53 26.42
C TYR A 261 20.49 11.09 27.68
N LYS A 262 20.37 10.40 28.83
CA LYS A 262 21.06 10.79 30.06
C LYS A 262 22.59 10.82 29.89
N LYS A 263 23.15 9.87 29.14
CA LYS A 263 24.60 9.78 28.89
C LYS A 263 25.10 10.84 27.89
N ALA A 264 24.25 11.28 26.95
CA ALA A 264 24.62 12.23 25.92
C ALA A 264 25.01 13.60 26.49
N GLY A 265 24.38 14.01 27.59
CA GLY A 265 24.79 15.20 28.36
C GLY A 265 24.45 16.53 27.71
N PHE A 266 23.73 16.55 26.59
CA PHE A 266 23.15 17.76 26.00
C PHE A 266 21.62 17.80 26.26
N LYS A 267 21.05 19.00 26.17
CA LYS A 267 19.61 19.24 26.33
C LYS A 267 18.94 19.44 24.98
N THR A 268 17.72 18.97 24.84
CA THR A 268 16.86 19.16 23.67
C THR A 268 15.74 20.13 23.99
N SER A 269 15.18 20.77 22.98
CA SER A 269 14.04 21.68 23.13
C SER A 269 12.70 20.94 23.04
N TRP A 270 12.62 19.89 22.22
CA TRP A 270 11.37 19.23 21.83
C TRP A 270 11.38 17.71 22.02
N TYR A 271 12.49 17.03 21.70
CA TYR A 271 12.63 15.60 21.93
C TYR A 271 12.79 15.30 23.42
N SER A 272 12.12 14.27 23.91
CA SER A 272 12.38 13.69 25.21
C SER A 272 12.03 12.21 25.20
N PRO A 273 12.88 11.31 25.76
CA PRO A 273 12.55 9.90 25.89
C PRO A 273 11.42 9.64 26.93
N GLN A 274 10.93 10.68 27.61
CA GLN A 274 9.74 10.62 28.45
C GLN A 274 8.44 10.77 27.65
N ILE A 275 8.50 11.38 26.46
CA ILE A 275 7.36 11.48 25.55
C ILE A 275 7.31 10.14 24.81
N PRO A 276 6.21 9.36 24.94
CA PRO A 276 6.11 8.10 24.24
C PRO A 276 6.14 8.34 22.74
N ALA A 277 7.14 7.76 22.08
CA ALA A 277 7.28 7.78 20.63
C ALA A 277 6.20 6.95 19.92
N ILE A 278 5.27 6.32 20.64
CA ILE A 278 4.36 5.32 20.06
C ILE A 278 3.12 5.98 19.46
N PRO A 279 2.59 5.44 18.34
CA PRO A 279 1.34 5.91 17.81
C PRO A 279 0.17 5.55 18.75
N TYR A 280 -0.99 6.17 18.51
CA TYR A 280 -2.21 5.81 19.24
C TYR A 280 -2.48 4.29 19.19
N PRO A 281 -2.87 3.65 20.31
CA PRO A 281 -3.02 2.18 20.36
C PRO A 281 -3.95 1.60 19.29
N GLU A 282 -5.08 2.24 19.02
CA GLU A 282 -6.02 1.79 17.99
C GLU A 282 -5.48 2.00 16.57
N PHE A 283 -4.64 3.03 16.35
CA PHE A 283 -3.93 3.20 15.09
C PHE A 283 -2.87 2.11 14.90
N GLN A 284 -2.09 1.78 15.93
CA GLN A 284 -1.12 0.67 15.89
C GLN A 284 -1.81 -0.65 15.56
N LYS A 285 -2.91 -0.96 16.24
CA LYS A 285 -3.71 -2.16 15.98
C LYS A 285 -4.25 -2.18 14.55
N ARG A 286 -4.64 -1.02 14.01
CA ARG A 286 -5.04 -0.88 12.61
C ARG A 286 -3.87 -1.20 11.68
N LEU A 287 -2.68 -0.66 11.92
CA LEU A 287 -1.47 -1.01 11.13
C LEU A 287 -1.19 -2.52 11.14
N GLU A 288 -1.42 -3.21 12.25
CA GLU A 288 -1.16 -4.66 12.36
C GLU A 288 -2.25 -5.55 11.74
N THR A 289 -3.45 -5.01 11.53
CA THR A 289 -4.64 -5.78 11.13
C THR A 289 -5.24 -5.36 9.80
N ASP A 290 -4.88 -4.20 9.26
CA ASP A 290 -5.43 -3.67 8.02
C ASP A 290 -5.05 -4.52 6.81
N LYS A 291 -6.06 -4.74 5.98
CA LYS A 291 -6.01 -5.43 4.69
C LYS A 291 -6.48 -4.50 3.59
N TYR A 292 -6.04 -4.74 2.37
CA TYR A 292 -6.43 -3.96 1.21
C TYR A 292 -7.95 -3.98 1.00
N GLY A 293 -8.57 -5.16 1.07
CA GLY A 293 -10.00 -5.31 0.87
C GLY A 293 -10.54 -6.66 1.33
N GLU A 294 -11.79 -6.91 0.96
CA GLU A 294 -12.53 -8.13 1.28
C GLU A 294 -13.31 -8.60 0.09
N GLU A 295 -13.35 -9.91 -0.09
CA GLU A 295 -14.19 -10.53 -1.10
C GLU A 295 -15.10 -11.59 -0.47
N ILE A 296 -16.37 -11.56 -0.85
CA ILE A 296 -17.29 -12.67 -0.64
C ILE A 296 -17.60 -13.32 -1.98
N VAL A 297 -17.16 -14.57 -2.14
CA VAL A 297 -17.47 -15.44 -3.28
C VAL A 297 -18.63 -16.34 -2.88
N MET A 298 -19.64 -16.48 -3.72
CA MET A 298 -20.84 -17.24 -3.42
C MET A 298 -21.24 -18.17 -4.56
N ASP A 299 -21.64 -19.40 -4.22
CA ASP A 299 -22.40 -20.27 -5.10
C ASP A 299 -23.81 -20.41 -4.52
N ILE A 300 -24.81 -19.94 -5.27
CA ILE A 300 -26.21 -19.94 -4.88
C ILE A 300 -26.99 -20.87 -5.80
N GLU A 301 -27.72 -21.82 -5.23
CA GLU A 301 -28.57 -22.72 -6.02
C GLU A 301 -29.87 -22.00 -6.42
N LEU A 302 -30.08 -21.87 -7.72
CA LEU A 302 -31.26 -21.26 -8.32
C LEU A 302 -32.46 -22.22 -8.22
N PRO A 303 -33.70 -21.69 -8.08
CA PRO A 303 -34.92 -22.48 -8.18
C PRO A 303 -34.99 -23.30 -9.47
N ALA A 304 -35.70 -24.42 -9.43
CA ALA A 304 -35.95 -25.22 -10.63
C ALA A 304 -36.55 -24.35 -11.75
N ASN A 305 -36.07 -24.53 -12.98
CA ASN A 305 -36.44 -23.77 -14.18
C ASN A 305 -36.08 -22.26 -14.17
N SER A 306 -35.27 -21.79 -13.21
CA SER A 306 -34.78 -20.41 -13.21
C SER A 306 -33.52 -20.25 -14.07
N SER A 307 -33.54 -19.30 -15.00
CA SER A 307 -32.37 -18.87 -15.77
C SER A 307 -32.36 -17.33 -15.87
N PRO A 308 -31.76 -16.63 -14.88
CA PRO A 308 -31.77 -15.18 -14.85
C PRO A 308 -31.14 -14.56 -16.10
N GLY A 309 -31.86 -13.65 -16.75
CA GLY A 309 -31.36 -12.89 -17.90
C GLY A 309 -30.54 -11.65 -17.47
N ALA A 310 -29.85 -11.00 -18.42
CA ALA A 310 -28.98 -9.84 -18.14
C ALA A 310 -29.67 -8.77 -17.28
N ARG A 311 -30.84 -8.25 -17.68
CA ARG A 311 -31.59 -7.22 -16.92
C ARG A 311 -31.97 -7.63 -15.49
N GLN A 312 -32.14 -8.92 -15.20
CA GLN A 312 -32.38 -9.38 -13.83
C GLN A 312 -31.08 -9.34 -13.03
N VAL A 313 -29.98 -9.83 -13.61
CA VAL A 313 -28.67 -9.79 -12.97
C VAL A 313 -28.17 -8.36 -12.75
N GLU A 314 -28.42 -7.43 -13.68
CA GLU A 314 -28.10 -6.00 -13.50
C GLU A 314 -28.85 -5.39 -12.32
N ARG A 315 -30.14 -5.73 -12.15
CA ARG A 315 -30.93 -5.28 -11.00
C ARG A 315 -30.41 -5.88 -9.69
N TRP A 316 -30.03 -7.16 -9.70
CA TRP A 316 -29.36 -7.78 -8.55
C TRP A 316 -28.07 -7.05 -8.18
N ALA A 317 -27.23 -6.73 -9.18
CA ALA A 317 -25.97 -6.04 -8.96
C ALA A 317 -26.23 -4.67 -8.29
N LYS A 318 -27.16 -3.87 -8.82
CA LYS A 318 -27.54 -2.56 -8.23
C LYS A 318 -28.06 -2.68 -6.79
N GLN A 319 -28.92 -3.66 -6.50
CA GLN A 319 -29.43 -3.88 -5.15
C GLN A 319 -28.33 -4.34 -4.18
N THR A 320 -27.45 -5.22 -4.64
CA THR A 320 -26.32 -5.70 -3.84
C THR A 320 -25.32 -4.58 -3.56
N CYS A 321 -25.04 -3.72 -4.56
CA CYS A 321 -24.22 -2.51 -4.39
C CYS A 321 -24.78 -1.61 -3.28
N ALA A 322 -26.09 -1.32 -3.31
CA ALA A 322 -26.74 -0.52 -2.28
C ALA A 322 -26.65 -1.18 -0.90
N ALA A 323 -26.87 -2.50 -0.80
CA ALA A 323 -26.79 -3.25 0.45
C ALA A 323 -25.38 -3.22 1.06
N ILE A 324 -24.33 -3.25 0.22
CA ILE A 324 -22.94 -3.11 0.67
C ILE A 324 -22.45 -1.66 0.75
N LYS A 325 -23.36 -0.68 0.63
CA LYS A 325 -23.09 0.76 0.71
C LYS A 325 -22.07 1.27 -0.32
N MET A 326 -22.14 0.73 -1.54
CA MET A 326 -21.28 1.09 -2.67
C MET A 326 -22.08 1.71 -3.81
N LYS A 327 -21.46 2.68 -4.50
CA LYS A 327 -22.00 3.25 -5.75
C LYS A 327 -21.54 2.44 -6.95
N THR A 328 -22.42 2.26 -7.93
CA THR A 328 -22.08 1.65 -9.22
C THR A 328 -21.30 2.63 -10.10
N PHE A 329 -20.37 2.11 -10.90
CA PHE A 329 -19.64 2.88 -11.90
C PHE A 329 -19.89 2.32 -13.30
N GLY A 330 -20.34 3.18 -14.22
CA GLY A 330 -20.66 2.79 -15.60
C GLY A 330 -21.80 1.77 -15.72
N GLU A 331 -22.09 1.39 -16.97
CA GLU A 331 -23.02 0.31 -17.26
C GLU A 331 -22.36 -1.07 -17.08
N PRO A 332 -23.14 -2.10 -16.71
CA PRO A 332 -22.66 -3.48 -16.63
C PRO A 332 -22.01 -3.97 -17.92
N ILE A 333 -20.86 -4.63 -17.77
CA ILE A 333 -20.18 -5.34 -18.86
C ILE A 333 -20.73 -6.76 -18.93
N VAL A 334 -21.24 -7.15 -20.09
CA VAL A 334 -21.91 -8.44 -20.28
C VAL A 334 -21.30 -9.19 -21.46
N ALA A 335 -21.08 -10.50 -21.29
CA ALA A 335 -20.58 -11.35 -22.37
C ALA A 335 -21.56 -11.48 -23.55
N SER A 336 -22.87 -11.52 -23.25
CA SER A 336 -23.94 -11.59 -24.26
C SER A 336 -25.27 -11.09 -23.69
N SER A 337 -26.19 -10.64 -24.56
CA SER A 337 -27.53 -10.16 -24.15
C SER A 337 -28.43 -11.27 -23.59
N LYS A 338 -28.21 -12.52 -24.02
CA LYS A 338 -28.87 -13.73 -23.52
C LYS A 338 -27.84 -14.55 -22.75
N LEU A 339 -27.48 -14.10 -21.54
CA LEU A 339 -26.51 -14.74 -20.64
C LEU A 339 -26.58 -16.29 -20.69
N ALA A 340 -25.65 -16.89 -21.41
CA ALA A 340 -25.52 -18.33 -21.57
C ALA A 340 -24.79 -18.96 -20.37
N GLU A 341 -24.61 -20.27 -20.42
CA GLU A 341 -23.87 -20.97 -19.36
C GLU A 341 -22.39 -20.57 -19.35
N GLY A 342 -21.92 -20.09 -18.21
CA GLY A 342 -20.56 -19.57 -18.02
C GLY A 342 -20.34 -18.14 -18.51
N ASP A 343 -21.34 -17.49 -19.11
CA ASP A 343 -21.26 -16.06 -19.44
C ASP A 343 -21.12 -15.24 -18.15
N THR A 344 -20.30 -14.20 -18.24
CA THR A 344 -20.02 -13.30 -17.12
C THR A 344 -20.72 -11.96 -17.32
N LEU A 345 -21.32 -11.46 -16.24
CA LEU A 345 -21.70 -10.06 -16.09
C LEU A 345 -20.85 -9.43 -14.98
N VAL A 346 -20.33 -8.23 -15.23
CA VAL A 346 -19.56 -7.45 -14.25
C VAL A 346 -20.15 -6.05 -14.12
N GLN A 347 -20.36 -5.59 -12.89
CA GLN A 347 -20.68 -4.21 -12.56
C GLN A 347 -19.51 -3.63 -11.75
N TYR A 348 -18.84 -2.62 -12.26
CA TYR A 348 -17.89 -1.88 -11.42
C TYR A 348 -18.62 -1.14 -10.32
N VAL A 349 -17.95 -1.05 -9.18
CA VAL A 349 -18.37 -0.28 -8.02
C VAL A 349 -17.23 0.63 -7.58
N GLU A 350 -17.54 1.64 -6.79
CA GLU A 350 -16.62 2.70 -6.35
C GLU A 350 -15.23 2.24 -5.89
N THR A 351 -15.10 0.99 -5.44
CA THR A 351 -13.83 0.45 -4.96
C THR A 351 -13.34 -0.81 -5.68
N SER A 352 -14.11 -1.40 -6.61
CA SER A 352 -13.81 -2.69 -7.27
C SER A 352 -14.94 -3.12 -8.24
N ALA A 353 -15.45 -4.35 -8.16
CA ALA A 353 -16.51 -4.90 -9.00
C ALA A 353 -17.32 -6.01 -8.30
N ILE A 354 -18.58 -6.13 -8.71
CA ILE A 354 -19.47 -7.26 -8.44
C ILE A 354 -19.67 -8.02 -9.73
N ASN A 355 -19.65 -9.35 -9.68
CA ASN A 355 -19.86 -10.16 -10.88
C ASN A 355 -20.73 -11.39 -10.65
N TYR A 356 -21.32 -11.87 -11.75
CA TYR A 356 -22.25 -12.99 -11.83
C TYR A 356 -21.86 -13.91 -12.97
N ARG A 357 -21.99 -15.22 -12.73
CA ARG A 357 -21.93 -16.29 -13.72
C ARG A 357 -23.00 -17.33 -13.41
N ARG A 358 -23.39 -18.14 -14.40
CA ARG A 358 -24.30 -19.28 -14.21
C ARG A 358 -23.67 -20.59 -14.66
N TYR A 359 -23.69 -21.60 -13.80
CA TYR A 359 -23.22 -22.96 -14.06
C TYR A 359 -24.34 -23.95 -13.75
N GLY A 360 -25.00 -24.49 -14.78
CA GLY A 360 -26.27 -25.20 -14.61
C GLY A 360 -27.29 -24.38 -13.79
N ARG A 361 -27.65 -24.90 -12.61
CA ARG A 361 -28.54 -24.26 -11.61
C ARG A 361 -27.81 -23.45 -10.54
N VAL A 362 -26.50 -23.22 -10.67
CA VAL A 362 -25.72 -22.43 -9.70
C VAL A 362 -25.48 -21.04 -10.25
N ALA A 363 -25.91 -20.02 -9.51
CA ALA A 363 -25.44 -18.64 -9.68
C ALA A 363 -24.14 -18.48 -8.90
N ALA A 364 -23.04 -18.28 -9.63
CA ALA A 364 -21.70 -18.04 -9.09
C ALA A 364 -21.45 -16.53 -9.04
N LEU A 365 -21.34 -15.99 -7.84
CA LEU A 365 -21.28 -14.55 -7.56
C LEU A 365 -19.95 -14.21 -6.88
N ASN A 366 -19.49 -12.99 -7.10
CA ASN A 366 -18.38 -12.41 -6.34
C ASN A 366 -18.73 -10.96 -6.02
N CYS A 367 -18.51 -10.54 -4.78
CA CYS A 367 -18.52 -9.14 -4.39
C CYS A 367 -17.16 -8.83 -3.76
N PHE A 368 -16.30 -8.12 -4.48
CA PHE A 368 -15.02 -7.65 -3.98
C PHE A 368 -15.13 -6.14 -3.70
N THR A 369 -14.61 -5.69 -2.55
CA THR A 369 -14.51 -4.27 -2.21
C THR A 369 -13.19 -3.97 -1.53
N CYS A 370 -12.61 -2.80 -1.80
CA CYS A 370 -11.44 -2.31 -1.07
C CYS A 370 -11.82 -1.49 0.18
N ALA A 371 -13.11 -1.33 0.47
CA ALA A 371 -13.60 -0.84 1.76
C ALA A 371 -14.16 -1.99 2.61
N ALA A 372 -14.60 -1.66 3.83
CA ALA A 372 -15.31 -2.59 4.70
C ALA A 372 -16.50 -3.20 3.95
N LEU A 373 -16.60 -4.53 3.95
CA LEU A 373 -17.63 -5.26 3.24
C LEU A 373 -18.72 -5.72 4.23
N PRO A 374 -19.98 -5.24 4.10
CA PRO A 374 -21.12 -5.82 4.82
C PRO A 374 -21.46 -7.23 4.32
N VAL A 375 -20.65 -8.23 4.69
CA VAL A 375 -20.72 -9.61 4.17
C VAL A 375 -22.11 -10.22 4.34
N ALA A 376 -22.74 -10.05 5.51
CA ALA A 376 -24.07 -10.58 5.77
C ALA A 376 -25.15 -9.95 4.87
N ASP A 377 -25.03 -8.66 4.56
CA ASP A 377 -25.98 -7.96 3.70
C ASP A 377 -25.80 -8.35 2.23
N ALA A 378 -24.56 -8.53 1.77
CA ALA A 378 -24.26 -9.07 0.44
C ALA A 378 -24.89 -10.46 0.24
N ILE A 379 -24.74 -11.34 1.23
CA ILE A 379 -25.28 -12.71 1.20
C ILE A 379 -26.82 -12.68 1.23
N ARG A 380 -27.42 -12.00 2.21
CA ARG A 380 -28.88 -11.96 2.38
C ARG A 380 -29.57 -11.36 1.15
N THR A 381 -29.03 -10.27 0.63
CA THR A 381 -29.55 -9.62 -0.58
C THR A 381 -29.50 -10.57 -1.77
N SER A 382 -28.38 -11.27 -1.97
CA SER A 382 -28.21 -12.18 -3.10
C SER A 382 -29.12 -13.41 -3.00
N ILE A 383 -29.19 -14.06 -1.84
CA ILE A 383 -30.06 -15.23 -1.63
C ILE A 383 -31.54 -14.83 -1.78
N GLY A 384 -31.94 -13.71 -1.17
CA GLY A 384 -33.30 -13.20 -1.24
C GLY A 384 -33.70 -12.84 -2.68
N TYR A 385 -32.83 -12.16 -3.41
CA TYR A 385 -33.08 -11.76 -4.80
C TYR A 385 -33.34 -12.97 -5.71
N PHE A 386 -32.46 -13.98 -5.63
CA PHE A 386 -32.56 -15.19 -6.45
C PHE A 386 -33.54 -16.23 -5.90
N LYS A 387 -34.26 -15.92 -4.81
CA LYS A 387 -35.21 -16.83 -4.13
C LYS A 387 -34.59 -18.19 -3.78
N SER A 388 -33.32 -18.18 -3.40
CA SER A 388 -32.62 -19.39 -2.95
C SER A 388 -32.82 -19.59 -1.45
N ARG A 389 -32.50 -20.80 -0.96
CA ARG A 389 -32.57 -21.13 0.47
C ARG A 389 -31.24 -20.92 1.19
N LYS A 390 -30.14 -21.13 0.47
CA LYS A 390 -28.79 -21.12 1.02
C LYS A 390 -27.76 -20.61 0.02
N ALA A 391 -26.64 -20.10 0.53
CA ALA A 391 -25.44 -19.82 -0.24
C ALA A 391 -24.27 -20.60 0.35
N LEU A 392 -23.47 -21.21 -0.51
CA LEU A 392 -22.10 -21.60 -0.19
C LEU A 392 -21.21 -20.37 -0.36
N CYS A 393 -20.35 -20.10 0.61
CA CYS A 393 -19.60 -18.85 0.69
C CYS A 393 -18.10 -19.09 0.95
N TRP A 394 -17.25 -18.32 0.28
CA TRP A 394 -15.85 -18.11 0.63
C TRP A 394 -15.65 -16.63 0.96
N HIS A 395 -15.30 -16.31 2.20
CA HIS A 395 -14.93 -14.97 2.62
C HIS A 395 -13.41 -14.86 2.67
N LEU A 396 -12.85 -14.06 1.76
CA LEU A 396 -11.42 -13.92 1.55
C LEU A 396 -10.93 -12.54 2.06
N PRO A 397 -9.90 -12.48 2.91
CA PRO A 397 -9.17 -11.24 3.12
C PRO A 397 -8.28 -10.97 1.90
N ARG A 398 -8.47 -9.83 1.22
CA ARG A 398 -7.72 -9.44 0.02
C ARG A 398 -6.63 -8.44 0.36
N GLY A 399 -5.47 -8.59 -0.26
CA GLY A 399 -4.28 -7.77 -0.03
C GLY A 399 -3.89 -7.72 1.45
N SER A 400 -3.85 -8.88 2.09
CA SER A 400 -3.40 -9.03 3.47
C SER A 400 -1.90 -9.31 3.48
N PHE A 401 -1.16 -8.51 4.23
CA PHE A 401 0.30 -8.60 4.34
C PHE A 401 0.79 -9.51 5.47
N THR A 402 -0.12 -10.11 6.22
CA THR A 402 0.26 -11.04 7.30
C THR A 402 0.76 -12.37 6.73
N ASP A 403 1.44 -13.17 7.55
CA ASP A 403 1.83 -14.53 7.17
C ASP A 403 0.65 -15.35 6.61
N ILE A 404 0.94 -16.20 5.62
CA ILE A 404 -0.07 -17.00 4.93
C ILE A 404 -0.91 -17.87 5.86
N LYS A 405 -0.39 -18.31 7.02
CA LYS A 405 -1.17 -19.08 8.01
C LYS A 405 -2.25 -18.22 8.66
N LYS A 406 -1.99 -16.92 8.89
CA LYS A 406 -2.97 -15.96 9.41
C LYS A 406 -4.00 -15.60 8.33
N ILE A 407 -3.56 -15.40 7.09
CA ILE A 407 -4.46 -15.22 5.93
C ILE A 407 -5.39 -16.43 5.79
N ARG A 408 -4.83 -17.65 5.84
CA ARG A 408 -5.58 -18.90 5.83
C ARG A 408 -6.60 -18.92 6.94
N LYS A 409 -6.21 -18.69 8.20
CA LYS A 409 -7.12 -18.69 9.36
C LYS A 409 -8.29 -17.72 9.21
N ASN A 410 -8.06 -16.62 8.50
CA ASN A 410 -9.06 -15.58 8.23
C ASN A 410 -9.87 -15.85 6.95
N THR A 411 -9.54 -16.89 6.18
CA THR A 411 -10.25 -17.29 4.96
C THR A 411 -11.35 -18.28 5.31
N ARG A 412 -12.61 -17.84 5.31
CA ARG A 412 -13.72 -18.64 5.85
C ARG A 412 -14.53 -19.30 4.73
N ILE A 413 -14.76 -20.60 4.84
CA ILE A 413 -15.62 -21.38 3.94
C ILE A 413 -16.83 -21.87 4.73
N PHE A 414 -18.04 -21.48 4.33
CA PHE A 414 -19.26 -21.80 5.09
C PHE A 414 -20.50 -21.81 4.21
N GLU A 415 -21.59 -22.39 4.71
CA GLU A 415 -22.92 -22.20 4.15
C GLU A 415 -23.72 -21.20 5.01
N TYR A 416 -24.50 -20.35 4.37
CA TYR A 416 -25.47 -19.48 5.02
C TYR A 416 -26.88 -19.91 4.65
N SER A 417 -27.74 -20.12 5.66
CA SER A 417 -29.16 -20.42 5.46
C SER A 417 -30.01 -19.17 5.72
N LEU A 418 -30.82 -18.76 4.74
CA LEU A 418 -31.70 -17.61 4.89
C LEU A 418 -32.80 -17.87 5.93
N ALA A 419 -33.39 -19.07 5.92
CA ALA A 419 -34.48 -19.44 6.83
C ALA A 419 -34.04 -19.49 8.31
N ALA A 420 -32.83 -20.01 8.56
CA ALA A 420 -32.28 -20.07 9.91
C ALA A 420 -31.57 -18.78 10.34
N ALA A 421 -31.31 -17.86 9.39
CA ALA A 421 -30.44 -16.69 9.56
C ALA A 421 -29.08 -17.03 10.21
N LYS A 422 -28.56 -18.24 9.93
CA LYS A 422 -27.38 -18.81 10.59
C LYS A 422 -26.32 -19.23 9.57
N VAL A 423 -25.08 -19.07 10.01
CA VAL A 423 -23.88 -19.62 9.36
C VAL A 423 -23.66 -21.04 9.87
N SER A 424 -23.30 -21.96 8.96
CA SER A 424 -22.91 -23.33 9.31
C SER A 424 -21.58 -23.38 10.07
N GLN A 425 -21.06 -24.59 10.29
CA GLN A 425 -19.64 -24.76 10.61
C GLN A 425 -18.77 -24.03 9.58
N VAL A 426 -17.72 -23.36 10.06
CA VAL A 426 -16.74 -22.66 9.22
C VAL A 426 -15.54 -23.57 9.02
N PHE A 427 -15.14 -23.76 7.76
CA PHE A 427 -13.93 -24.44 7.36
C PHE A 427 -12.89 -23.42 6.87
N GLN A 428 -11.65 -23.90 6.75
CA GLN A 428 -10.50 -23.16 6.26
C GLN A 428 -9.97 -23.87 5.01
N PRO A 429 -9.39 -23.17 4.03
CA PRO A 429 -8.78 -23.82 2.87
C PRO A 429 -7.57 -24.67 3.29
N ARG A 430 -7.16 -25.62 2.45
CA ARG A 430 -5.91 -26.36 2.63
C ARG A 430 -4.72 -25.47 2.28
N LEU A 431 -3.76 -25.33 3.21
CA LEU A 431 -2.46 -24.73 2.92
C LEU A 431 -1.61 -25.77 2.20
N ILE A 432 -1.09 -25.43 1.02
CA ILE A 432 -0.17 -26.27 0.26
C ILE A 432 1.06 -25.46 -0.15
N GLU A 433 2.13 -26.13 -0.54
CA GLU A 433 3.30 -25.47 -1.12
C GLU A 433 3.06 -25.16 -2.61
N SER A 434 3.69 -24.10 -3.13
CA SER A 434 3.56 -23.77 -4.56
C SER A 434 4.10 -24.86 -5.48
N THR A 435 5.08 -25.64 -5.04
CA THR A 435 5.60 -26.80 -5.79
C THR A 435 4.55 -27.89 -5.96
N GLU A 436 3.69 -28.11 -4.96
CA GLU A 436 2.56 -29.03 -5.04
C GLU A 436 1.50 -28.50 -6.02
N ALA A 437 1.14 -27.22 -5.92
CA ALA A 437 0.18 -26.58 -6.82
C ALA A 437 0.64 -26.54 -8.30
N PHE A 438 1.95 -26.64 -8.54
CA PHE A 438 2.56 -26.62 -9.87
C PHE A 438 2.93 -28.01 -10.38
N ALA A 439 2.70 -29.06 -9.58
CA ALA A 439 3.02 -30.42 -9.99
C ALA A 439 2.19 -30.80 -11.24
N PRO A 440 2.77 -31.51 -12.23
CA PRO A 440 2.05 -31.88 -13.45
C PRO A 440 0.80 -32.74 -13.20
N ASP A 441 0.81 -33.51 -12.11
CA ASP A 441 -0.26 -34.36 -11.62
C ASP A 441 -1.20 -33.64 -10.63
N PHE A 442 -0.97 -32.36 -10.33
CA PHE A 442 -1.92 -31.53 -9.62
C PHE A 442 -3.14 -31.28 -10.51
N ILE A 443 -4.07 -32.22 -10.45
CA ILE A 443 -5.32 -32.18 -11.19
C ILE A 443 -6.26 -31.25 -10.43
N PHE A 444 -6.30 -30.00 -10.87
CA PHE A 444 -7.22 -29.03 -10.31
C PHE A 444 -8.58 -29.08 -11.01
N PHE A 445 -8.64 -29.12 -12.35
CA PHE A 445 -9.88 -29.28 -13.11
C PHE A 445 -9.85 -30.57 -13.95
N GLN A 446 -10.89 -31.38 -13.80
CA GLN A 446 -11.07 -32.64 -14.57
C GLN A 446 -12.52 -32.88 -14.97
N GLY A 447 -13.36 -31.83 -14.95
CA GLY A 447 -14.80 -31.89 -15.30
C GLY A 447 -15.68 -32.75 -14.37
N LYS A 448 -15.11 -33.64 -13.55
CA LYS A 448 -15.82 -34.56 -12.64
C LYS A 448 -16.08 -33.95 -11.26
N GLU A 449 -15.22 -33.04 -10.82
CA GLU A 449 -15.19 -32.52 -9.45
C GLU A 449 -15.65 -31.07 -9.32
N ALA A 450 -15.78 -30.26 -10.39
CA ALA A 450 -16.34 -28.89 -10.39
C ALA A 450 -16.63 -28.44 -11.83
N ILE A 451 -17.53 -27.45 -12.03
CA ILE A 451 -17.92 -26.97 -13.38
C ILE A 451 -16.94 -25.90 -13.89
N ALA A 452 -16.39 -25.11 -12.98
CA ALA A 452 -15.39 -24.10 -13.25
C ALA A 452 -14.47 -23.95 -12.04
N PHE A 453 -13.39 -23.20 -12.21
CA PHE A 453 -12.53 -22.81 -11.10
C PHE A 453 -12.18 -21.34 -11.15
N GLU A 454 -11.81 -20.83 -9.98
CA GLU A 454 -11.35 -19.47 -9.81
C GLU A 454 -9.97 -19.44 -9.15
N LEU A 455 -9.01 -18.85 -9.86
CA LEU A 455 -7.74 -18.39 -9.29
C LEU A 455 -7.94 -16.97 -8.78
N VAL A 456 -7.95 -16.82 -7.46
CA VAL A 456 -7.86 -15.52 -6.80
C VAL A 456 -6.40 -15.32 -6.41
N MET A 457 -5.80 -14.21 -6.82
CA MET A 457 -4.38 -13.94 -6.60
C MET A 457 -4.18 -12.50 -6.16
N ASP A 458 -3.44 -12.33 -5.07
CA ASP A 458 -2.92 -11.04 -4.64
C ASP A 458 -1.42 -11.03 -4.93
N LEU A 459 -1.00 -10.15 -5.83
CA LEU A 459 0.38 -9.98 -6.26
C LEU A 459 0.95 -8.69 -5.66
N TYR A 460 2.08 -8.80 -4.98
CA TYR A 460 2.70 -7.74 -4.20
C TYR A 460 4.01 -7.27 -4.84
N ASP A 461 4.43 -6.05 -4.48
CA ASP A 461 5.68 -5.41 -4.93
C ASP A 461 5.76 -5.23 -6.44
N CYS A 462 4.65 -4.81 -7.05
CA CYS A 462 4.58 -4.57 -8.48
C CYS A 462 5.27 -3.25 -8.86
N ASP A 463 5.87 -3.23 -10.04
CA ASP A 463 6.44 -2.04 -10.66
C ASP A 463 5.35 -1.00 -10.96
N TYR A 464 5.47 0.18 -10.35
CA TYR A 464 4.50 1.27 -10.49
C TYR A 464 4.15 1.57 -11.96
N ALA A 465 5.15 1.68 -12.83
CA ALA A 465 4.95 2.02 -14.25
C ALA A 465 4.21 0.92 -15.03
N LYS A 466 4.21 -0.32 -14.53
CA LYS A 466 3.47 -1.43 -15.12
C LYS A 466 2.00 -1.49 -14.69
N ILE A 467 1.66 -0.89 -13.54
CA ILE A 467 0.32 -0.99 -12.95
C ILE A 467 -0.48 0.32 -13.01
N SER A 468 0.19 1.47 -13.20
CA SER A 468 -0.45 2.78 -13.18
C SER A 468 -1.15 3.19 -14.47
N SER A 469 -0.89 2.50 -15.59
CA SER A 469 -1.47 2.86 -16.89
C SER A 469 -2.62 1.94 -17.30
N PRO A 470 -3.85 2.45 -17.43
CA PRO A 470 -5.00 1.74 -18.01
C PRO A 470 -4.67 0.98 -19.30
N ALA A 471 -3.96 1.62 -20.22
CA ALA A 471 -3.60 1.04 -21.51
C ALA A 471 -2.61 -0.14 -21.37
N VAL A 472 -1.68 -0.06 -20.41
CA VAL A 472 -0.70 -1.13 -20.15
C VAL A 472 -1.39 -2.35 -19.55
N VAL A 473 -2.24 -2.16 -18.55
CA VAL A 473 -2.94 -3.26 -17.87
C VAL A 473 -3.99 -3.91 -18.78
N ALA A 474 -4.72 -3.12 -19.57
CA ALA A 474 -5.66 -3.63 -20.58
C ALA A 474 -4.95 -4.50 -21.64
N ARG A 475 -3.79 -4.04 -22.11
CA ARG A 475 -2.98 -4.77 -23.10
C ARG A 475 -2.47 -6.10 -22.54
N TRP A 476 -2.06 -6.12 -21.27
CA TRP A 476 -1.65 -7.36 -20.62
C TRP A 476 -2.82 -8.35 -20.53
N ALA A 477 -3.97 -7.91 -20.02
CA ALA A 477 -5.15 -8.75 -19.81
C ALA A 477 -5.69 -9.31 -21.13
N ARG A 478 -5.67 -8.51 -22.20
CA ARG A 478 -6.16 -8.92 -23.53
C ARG A 478 -5.19 -9.81 -24.31
N ASN A 479 -3.88 -9.54 -24.24
CA ASN A 479 -2.93 -10.15 -25.18
C ASN A 479 -1.94 -11.09 -24.49
N LYS A 480 -1.34 -10.66 -23.38
CA LYS A 480 -0.21 -11.39 -22.76
C LYS A 480 -0.70 -12.54 -21.88
N PHE A 481 -1.70 -12.28 -21.03
CA PHE A 481 -2.27 -13.31 -20.17
C PHE A 481 -2.91 -14.45 -20.98
N PRO A 482 -3.77 -14.18 -21.99
CA PRO A 482 -4.43 -15.25 -22.75
C PRO A 482 -3.45 -16.03 -23.63
N LYS A 483 -2.42 -15.38 -24.19
CA LYS A 483 -1.32 -16.07 -24.89
C LYS A 483 -0.56 -17.04 -23.98
N THR A 484 -0.47 -16.73 -22.69
CA THR A 484 0.22 -17.58 -21.70
C THR A 484 -0.63 -18.75 -21.27
N THR A 485 -1.94 -18.52 -21.06
CA THR A 485 -2.86 -19.51 -20.51
C THR A 485 -3.60 -20.33 -21.57
N GLY A 486 -3.65 -19.86 -22.81
CA GLY A 486 -4.45 -20.46 -23.88
C GLY A 486 -5.94 -20.11 -23.82
N LEU A 487 -6.35 -19.22 -22.92
CA LEU A 487 -7.75 -18.77 -22.81
C LEU A 487 -8.14 -17.93 -24.04
N LYS A 488 -9.35 -18.12 -24.57
CA LYS A 488 -9.86 -17.35 -25.71
C LYS A 488 -10.61 -16.11 -25.24
N THR A 489 -10.18 -14.92 -25.68
CA THR A 489 -10.80 -13.64 -25.30
C THR A 489 -12.11 -13.37 -26.04
N ILE A 490 -13.06 -12.75 -25.34
CA ILE A 490 -14.30 -12.18 -25.91
C ILE A 490 -14.22 -10.66 -25.79
N GLY A 491 -14.50 -9.94 -26.88
CA GLY A 491 -14.52 -8.48 -26.89
C GLY A 491 -13.15 -7.83 -26.62
N LYS A 492 -13.17 -6.54 -26.25
CA LYS A 492 -11.98 -5.80 -25.81
C LYS A 492 -11.92 -5.82 -24.27
N ALA A 493 -10.71 -5.76 -23.71
CA ALA A 493 -10.55 -5.46 -22.30
C ALA A 493 -11.05 -4.05 -22.02
N ASP A 494 -11.80 -3.91 -20.95
CA ASP A 494 -12.18 -2.64 -20.36
C ASP A 494 -11.29 -2.36 -19.15
N ALA A 495 -10.85 -1.11 -18.96
CA ALA A 495 -9.84 -0.75 -17.98
C ALA A 495 -9.97 0.68 -17.40
N PRO A 496 -11.11 1.06 -16.81
CA PRO A 496 -11.29 2.41 -16.30
C PRO A 496 -10.41 2.67 -15.08
N ASP A 497 -9.97 3.92 -14.95
CA ASP A 497 -9.37 4.46 -13.73
C ASP A 497 -10.38 5.37 -13.06
N PHE A 498 -11.24 4.77 -12.23
CA PHE A 498 -12.19 5.51 -11.38
C PHE A 498 -11.68 5.64 -9.93
N GLY A 499 -10.48 5.13 -9.66
CA GLY A 499 -9.87 5.11 -8.33
C GLY A 499 -9.40 6.48 -7.83
N HIS A 500 -9.33 7.48 -8.71
CA HIS A 500 -8.79 8.82 -8.40
C HIS A 500 -9.47 9.53 -7.22
N ALA A 501 -10.75 9.24 -6.94
CA ALA A 501 -11.50 9.92 -5.88
C ALA A 501 -11.11 9.49 -4.45
N LYS A 502 -10.40 8.35 -4.28
CA LYS A 502 -9.97 7.84 -2.98
C LYS A 502 -8.58 7.20 -3.09
N LYS A 503 -7.58 7.76 -2.39
CA LYS A 503 -6.18 7.25 -2.36
C LYS A 503 -6.09 5.72 -2.10
N LYS A 504 -7.01 5.10 -1.36
CA LYS A 504 -7.01 3.63 -1.13
C LYS A 504 -7.24 2.81 -2.41
N THR A 505 -8.11 3.28 -3.31
CA THR A 505 -8.55 2.57 -4.52
C THR A 505 -7.91 3.12 -5.79
N ALA A 506 -6.88 3.95 -5.65
CA ALA A 506 -6.22 4.59 -6.77
C ALA A 506 -5.62 3.54 -7.73
N GLY A 507 -5.89 3.74 -9.02
CA GLY A 507 -5.39 2.91 -10.11
C GLY A 507 -6.49 2.18 -10.89
N PRO A 508 -6.12 1.58 -12.03
CA PRO A 508 -7.08 1.01 -12.96
C PRO A 508 -7.73 -0.27 -12.43
N SER A 509 -8.98 -0.50 -12.84
CA SER A 509 -9.66 -1.80 -12.69
C SER A 509 -9.88 -2.39 -14.09
N VAL A 510 -9.65 -3.68 -14.27
CA VAL A 510 -9.72 -4.35 -15.57
C VAL A 510 -10.77 -5.45 -15.57
N VAL A 511 -11.54 -5.51 -16.67
CA VAL A 511 -12.36 -6.65 -17.05
C VAL A 511 -11.96 -7.12 -18.44
N GLN A 512 -11.52 -8.37 -18.54
CA GLN A 512 -11.37 -9.08 -19.81
C GLN A 512 -12.19 -10.37 -19.77
N LEU A 513 -13.16 -10.48 -20.68
CA LEU A 513 -13.99 -11.67 -20.80
C LEU A 513 -13.27 -12.77 -21.58
N PHE A 514 -13.53 -14.02 -21.21
CA PHE A 514 -13.05 -15.21 -21.91
C PHE A 514 -14.23 -16.11 -22.28
N GLN A 515 -14.02 -17.03 -23.22
CA GLN A 515 -14.99 -18.10 -23.47
C GLN A 515 -15.17 -18.96 -22.20
N GLY A 516 -16.31 -18.81 -21.54
CA GLY A 516 -16.62 -19.51 -20.28
C GLY A 516 -15.90 -18.96 -19.04
N GLY A 517 -15.43 -17.71 -19.06
CA GLY A 517 -14.66 -17.16 -17.94
C GLY A 517 -14.39 -15.66 -18.02
N SER A 518 -13.54 -15.16 -17.12
CA SER A 518 -13.08 -13.77 -17.15
C SER A 518 -11.80 -13.57 -16.34
N ASN A 519 -11.08 -12.49 -16.61
CA ASN A 519 -10.11 -11.87 -15.72
C ASN A 519 -10.71 -10.55 -15.23
N ILE A 520 -10.91 -10.44 -13.92
CA ILE A 520 -11.33 -9.22 -13.24
C ILE A 520 -10.22 -8.87 -12.26
N SER A 521 -9.62 -7.70 -12.42
CA SER A 521 -8.48 -7.30 -11.59
C SER A 521 -8.53 -5.83 -11.22
N HIS A 522 -7.89 -5.48 -10.11
CA HIS A 522 -7.67 -4.10 -9.71
C HIS A 522 -6.20 -3.88 -9.36
N TYR A 523 -5.67 -2.74 -9.76
CA TYR A 523 -4.25 -2.42 -9.74
C TYR A 523 -4.04 -1.23 -8.80
N SER A 524 -3.66 -1.53 -7.56
CA SER A 524 -3.47 -0.53 -6.52
C SER A 524 -2.09 0.10 -6.63
N VAL A 525 -2.03 1.31 -7.18
CA VAL A 525 -0.76 2.01 -7.43
C VAL A 525 -0.08 2.44 -6.12
N ASN A 526 -0.85 2.78 -5.10
CA ASN A 526 -0.32 3.22 -3.80
C ASN A 526 0.17 2.04 -2.93
N TRP A 527 -0.38 0.85 -3.16
CA TRP A 527 0.04 -0.36 -2.43
C TRP A 527 1.02 -1.22 -3.23
N LEU A 528 1.37 -0.78 -4.45
CA LEU A 528 2.18 -1.53 -5.42
C LEU A 528 1.69 -2.98 -5.54
N MET A 529 0.38 -3.15 -5.65
CA MET A 529 -0.28 -4.46 -5.58
C MET A 529 -1.29 -4.63 -6.72
N ILE A 530 -1.49 -5.87 -7.14
CA ILE A 530 -2.56 -6.27 -8.03
C ILE A 530 -3.40 -7.34 -7.34
N VAL A 531 -4.71 -7.16 -7.34
CA VAL A 531 -5.68 -8.16 -6.91
C VAL A 531 -6.38 -8.70 -8.16
N VAL A 532 -6.29 -10.00 -8.39
CA VAL A 532 -6.68 -10.66 -9.65
C VAL A 532 -7.65 -11.80 -9.35
N ASN A 533 -8.73 -11.88 -10.13
CA ASN A 533 -9.68 -12.99 -10.14
C ASN A 533 -9.79 -13.52 -11.57
N VAL A 534 -9.29 -14.74 -11.78
CA VAL A 534 -9.39 -15.44 -13.05
C VAL A 534 -10.31 -16.63 -12.90
N VAL A 535 -11.44 -16.58 -13.59
CA VAL A 535 -12.38 -17.71 -13.67
C VAL A 535 -12.24 -18.37 -15.03
N ALA A 536 -12.15 -19.69 -15.05
CA ALA A 536 -12.09 -20.48 -16.28
C ALA A 536 -12.87 -21.80 -16.16
N ARG A 537 -13.39 -22.26 -17.31
CA ARG A 537 -14.02 -23.58 -17.51
C ARG A 537 -13.14 -24.55 -18.31
N GLN A 538 -11.88 -24.19 -18.50
CA GLN A 538 -10.88 -25.00 -19.18
C GLN A 538 -9.60 -25.00 -18.35
N ASP A 539 -8.85 -26.08 -18.43
CA ASP A 539 -7.53 -26.15 -17.82
C ASP A 539 -6.57 -25.13 -18.43
N PHE A 540 -5.72 -24.59 -17.57
CA PHE A 540 -4.53 -23.85 -17.96
C PHE A 540 -3.43 -24.09 -16.93
N SER A 541 -2.17 -23.95 -17.35
CA SER A 541 -1.04 -24.09 -16.44
C SER A 541 -1.04 -22.97 -15.40
N LEU A 542 -1.33 -23.32 -14.14
CA LEU A 542 -1.28 -22.40 -13.00
C LEU A 542 0.11 -21.77 -12.84
N GLU A 543 1.16 -22.58 -12.96
CA GLU A 543 2.54 -22.09 -12.87
C GLU A 543 2.82 -21.02 -13.92
N LYS A 544 2.50 -21.29 -15.20
CA LYS A 544 2.73 -20.32 -16.28
C LYS A 544 1.91 -19.05 -16.05
N ALA A 545 0.65 -19.18 -15.67
CA ALA A 545 -0.23 -18.05 -15.39
C ALA A 545 0.35 -17.15 -14.28
N ILE A 546 0.71 -17.74 -13.14
CA ILE A 546 1.18 -16.98 -11.98
C ILE A 546 2.58 -16.41 -12.26
N ARG A 547 3.56 -17.23 -12.66
CA ARG A 547 4.95 -16.78 -12.84
C ARG A 547 5.10 -15.73 -13.94
N GLN A 548 4.37 -15.85 -15.05
CA GLN A 548 4.44 -14.82 -16.10
C GLN A 548 3.73 -13.53 -15.69
N THR A 549 2.69 -13.61 -14.86
CA THR A 549 2.05 -12.42 -14.28
C THR A 549 3.03 -11.72 -13.35
N MET A 550 3.65 -12.45 -12.40
CA MET A 550 4.70 -11.93 -11.52
C MET A 550 5.82 -11.28 -12.32
N LYS A 551 6.36 -11.97 -13.34
CA LYS A 551 7.43 -11.46 -14.20
C LYS A 551 7.03 -10.18 -14.95
N TYR A 552 5.82 -10.11 -15.49
CA TYR A 552 5.38 -8.96 -16.29
C TYR A 552 5.25 -7.69 -15.44
N PHE A 553 4.69 -7.83 -14.24
CA PHE A 553 4.49 -6.73 -13.30
C PHE A 553 5.66 -6.55 -12.32
N LYS A 554 6.71 -7.36 -12.44
CA LYS A 554 7.86 -7.44 -11.52
C LYS A 554 7.47 -7.68 -10.05
N GLY A 555 6.34 -8.33 -9.81
CA GLY A 555 5.90 -8.65 -8.45
C GLY A 555 6.79 -9.71 -7.80
N LYS A 556 7.13 -9.51 -6.53
CA LYS A 556 8.09 -10.36 -5.79
C LYS A 556 7.42 -11.44 -4.95
N TYR A 557 6.14 -11.30 -4.62
CA TYR A 557 5.43 -12.25 -3.79
C TYR A 557 3.96 -12.32 -4.21
N ALA A 558 3.36 -13.51 -4.20
CA ALA A 558 1.95 -13.71 -4.48
C ALA A 558 1.31 -14.64 -3.46
N VAL A 559 0.07 -14.33 -3.06
CA VAL A 559 -0.81 -15.25 -2.34
C VAL A 559 -1.93 -15.65 -3.29
N CYS A 560 -2.14 -16.95 -3.42
CA CYS A 560 -3.12 -17.52 -4.34
C CYS A 560 -4.14 -18.35 -3.58
N TRP A 561 -5.41 -18.19 -3.92
CA TRP A 561 -6.49 -19.11 -3.60
C TRP A 561 -6.99 -19.78 -4.87
N LEU A 562 -7.35 -21.04 -4.71
CA LEU A 562 -7.90 -21.87 -5.75
C LEU A 562 -9.26 -22.39 -5.29
N LEU A 563 -10.33 -21.89 -5.91
CA LEU A 563 -11.71 -22.15 -5.50
C LEU A 563 -12.44 -22.99 -6.55
N PRO A 564 -13.06 -24.13 -6.18
CA PRO A 564 -13.99 -24.84 -7.05
C PRO A 564 -15.28 -24.03 -7.20
N ARG A 565 -15.85 -23.94 -8.40
CA ARG A 565 -17.12 -23.24 -8.67
C ARG A 565 -18.18 -24.16 -9.28
N GLY A 566 -19.45 -23.84 -9.04
CA GLY A 566 -20.59 -24.62 -9.50
C GLY A 566 -20.85 -25.87 -8.65
N ASN A 567 -20.70 -25.77 -7.32
CA ASN A 567 -20.65 -26.93 -6.41
C ASN A 567 -22.02 -27.51 -5.98
N ALA A 568 -23.00 -27.53 -6.88
CA ALA A 568 -24.32 -28.06 -6.53
C ALA A 568 -24.24 -29.48 -5.94
N GLY A 569 -24.95 -29.72 -4.83
CA GLY A 569 -25.10 -31.03 -4.21
C GLY A 569 -23.88 -31.58 -3.45
N LYS A 570 -22.76 -30.85 -3.36
CA LYS A 570 -21.59 -31.30 -2.59
C LYS A 570 -21.66 -30.89 -1.12
N SER A 571 -21.04 -31.69 -0.26
CA SER A 571 -20.87 -31.33 1.15
C SER A 571 -19.85 -30.19 1.31
N LEU A 572 -20.11 -29.32 2.29
CA LEU A 572 -19.22 -28.22 2.63
C LEU A 572 -17.79 -28.68 2.94
N LYS A 573 -17.64 -29.83 3.62
CA LYS A 573 -16.32 -30.43 3.90
C LYS A 573 -15.58 -30.79 2.61
N LYS A 574 -16.22 -31.47 1.66
CA LYS A 574 -15.60 -31.83 0.38
C LYS A 574 -15.16 -30.59 -0.41
N ILE A 575 -15.93 -29.51 -0.33
CA ILE A 575 -15.57 -28.23 -0.97
C ILE A 575 -14.35 -27.61 -0.30
N ALA A 576 -14.30 -27.58 1.03
CA ALA A 576 -13.17 -27.04 1.78
C ALA A 576 -11.88 -27.85 1.53
N ASP A 577 -11.99 -29.18 1.47
CA ASP A 577 -10.87 -30.10 1.18
C ASP A 577 -10.30 -29.93 -0.25
N ASN A 578 -11.07 -29.29 -1.14
CA ASN A 578 -10.69 -28.94 -2.52
C ASN A 578 -10.52 -27.43 -2.74
N THR A 579 -10.48 -26.65 -1.67
CA THR A 579 -10.13 -25.22 -1.72
C THR A 579 -8.71 -25.07 -1.20
N PHE A 580 -7.81 -24.50 -2.01
CA PHE A 580 -6.39 -24.39 -1.66
C PHE A 580 -5.96 -22.94 -1.47
N ILE A 581 -4.96 -22.73 -0.62
CA ILE A 581 -4.23 -21.48 -0.47
C ILE A 581 -2.72 -21.78 -0.47
N PHE A 582 -1.94 -20.99 -1.19
CA PHE A 582 -0.48 -21.12 -1.23
C PHE A 582 0.19 -19.79 -1.57
N ALA A 583 1.49 -19.71 -1.31
CA ALA A 583 2.31 -18.54 -1.60
C ALA A 583 3.34 -18.85 -2.68
N VAL A 584 3.66 -17.86 -3.50
CA VAL A 584 4.68 -17.95 -4.55
C VAL A 584 5.67 -16.80 -4.38
N LYS A 585 6.95 -17.11 -4.26
CA LYS A 585 8.03 -16.11 -4.27
C LYS A 585 8.52 -15.89 -5.70
N GLY A 586 8.81 -14.63 -6.03
CA GLY A 586 9.52 -14.21 -7.23
C GLY A 586 10.91 -14.83 -7.22
N LYS A 587 11.43 -15.12 -8.42
CA LYS A 587 12.81 -15.57 -8.59
C LYS A 587 13.74 -14.39 -8.74
#